data_AF-A0A1F7SWL7-F1
#
_entry.id   AF-A0A1F7SWL7-F1
#
_cell.length_a   1.000
_cell.length_b   1.000
_cell.length_c   1.000
_cell.angle_alpha   90.00
_cell.angle_beta   90.00
_cell.angle_gamma   90.00
#
_symmetry.space_group_name_H-M   'P 1'
#
loop_
_entity.id
_entity.type
_entity.pdbx_description
1 polymer ?
#
loop_
_entity_poly.entity_id
_entity_poly.type
_entity_poly.pdbx_seq_one_letter_code
_entity_poly.pdbx_strand_id
1 'polypeptide(L)'
;MTLRLGDVPYLNTKPLTLALEGREGVELRVHPPSRLSDMLREGSLDGALVSSFALFHHPGSRYVPGVGIASRGPVESIQLYCRRPADALQRVGLDAWSLAGANLARVLLKRRWGAEPEFVPIDPLNPPRGDKALDAFLLIGDNALREPPGEHYVLDLGEEWTAFTGLPFVYALWVFRPGAGDERAARLLQEAKAQGLARLEEILARARGTHPFIPPDQARRYLTESIRYDVGPEEEEG
;
A
#
# COMPACT_ATOMS: atom_id res chain seq x y z
N MET A 1 1.03 -9.54 28.34
CA MET A 1 0.46 -8.37 27.63
C MET A 1 0.18 -8.78 26.21
N THR A 2 -0.97 -8.40 25.68
CA THR A 2 -1.38 -8.69 24.29
C THR A 2 -0.92 -7.55 23.38
N LEU A 3 -0.27 -7.87 22.27
CA LEU A 3 0.19 -6.92 21.26
C LEU A 3 -0.97 -6.57 20.32
N ARG A 4 -1.41 -5.30 20.29
CA ARG A 4 -2.54 -4.85 19.46
C ARG A 4 -2.01 -4.32 18.12
N LEU A 5 -2.30 -5.05 17.05
CA LEU A 5 -1.80 -4.78 15.70
C LEU A 5 -2.93 -4.37 14.74
N GLY A 6 -2.64 -3.39 13.88
CA GLY A 6 -3.52 -2.99 12.78
C GLY A 6 -3.10 -3.59 11.43
N ASP A 7 -4.06 -4.12 10.68
CA ASP A 7 -3.90 -4.55 9.27
C ASP A 7 -4.87 -3.80 8.37
N VAL A 8 -4.52 -3.65 7.09
CA VAL A 8 -5.41 -3.12 6.05
C VAL A 8 -6.04 -4.27 5.26
N PRO A 9 -7.26 -4.11 4.75
CA PRO A 9 -7.99 -5.21 4.10
C PRO A 9 -7.57 -5.39 2.64
N TYR A 10 -6.26 -5.49 2.35
CA TYR A 10 -5.74 -5.68 0.99
C TYR A 10 -5.07 -7.04 0.82
N LEU A 11 -5.08 -7.56 -0.40
CA LEU A 11 -4.47 -8.86 -0.69
C LEU A 11 -2.95 -8.88 -0.42
N ASN A 12 -2.25 -7.79 -0.70
CA ASN A 12 -0.80 -7.69 -0.50
C ASN A 12 -0.37 -7.72 0.97
N THR A 13 -1.27 -7.59 1.94
CA THR A 13 -0.87 -7.68 3.35
C THR A 13 -0.86 -9.11 3.87
N LYS A 14 -1.51 -10.04 3.16
CA LYS A 14 -1.71 -11.42 3.65
C LYS A 14 -0.41 -12.18 3.89
N PRO A 15 0.65 -12.02 3.08
CA PRO A 15 1.95 -12.60 3.42
C PRO A 15 2.55 -12.06 4.72
N LEU A 16 2.16 -10.86 5.17
CA LEU A 16 2.63 -10.25 6.41
C LEU A 16 1.74 -10.59 7.62
N THR A 17 0.46 -10.88 7.40
CA THR A 17 -0.54 -10.91 8.48
C THR A 17 -1.17 -12.28 8.73
N LEU A 18 -1.16 -13.21 7.77
CA LEU A 18 -1.80 -14.53 7.91
C LEU A 18 -1.33 -15.30 9.15
N ALA A 19 -0.03 -15.25 9.45
CA ALA A 19 0.57 -15.96 10.58
C ALA A 19 0.27 -15.32 11.97
N LEU A 20 -0.30 -14.11 11.97
CA LEU A 20 -0.73 -13.39 13.17
C LEU A 20 -2.20 -13.67 13.50
N GLU A 21 -2.98 -14.14 12.53
CA GLU A 21 -4.40 -14.48 12.73
C GLU A 21 -4.56 -15.58 13.79
N GLY A 22 -5.26 -15.27 14.88
CA GLY A 22 -5.51 -16.21 15.98
C GLY A 22 -4.27 -16.58 16.82
N ARG A 23 -3.13 -15.91 16.62
CA ARG A 23 -1.91 -16.14 17.40
C ARG A 23 -2.11 -15.66 18.84
N GLU A 24 -1.75 -16.52 19.81
CA GLU A 24 -1.79 -16.16 21.22
C GLU A 24 -0.91 -14.94 21.52
N GLY A 25 -1.45 -14.00 22.30
CA GLY A 25 -0.75 -12.76 22.66
C GLY A 25 -0.73 -11.70 21.55
N VAL A 26 -1.43 -11.92 20.43
CA VAL A 26 -1.63 -10.93 19.37
C VAL A 26 -3.12 -10.67 19.18
N GLU A 27 -3.49 -9.40 19.13
CA GLU A 27 -4.82 -8.97 18.70
C GLU A 27 -4.68 -8.21 17.38
N LEU A 28 -5.18 -8.80 16.28
CA LEU A 28 -5.13 -8.19 14.96
C LEU A 28 -6.48 -7.52 14.62
N ARG A 29 -6.45 -6.22 14.29
CA ARG A 29 -7.63 -5.41 13.95
C ARG A 29 -7.52 -4.91 12.52
N VAL A 30 -8.53 -5.18 11.71
CA VAL A 30 -8.57 -4.75 10.30
C VAL A 30 -9.36 -3.47 10.16
N HIS A 31 -8.74 -2.41 9.64
CA HIS A 31 -9.38 -1.12 9.39
C HIS A 31 -8.79 -0.44 8.15
N PRO A 32 -9.48 0.57 7.56
CA PRO A 32 -8.91 1.39 6.50
C PRO A 32 -7.60 2.08 6.93
N PRO A 33 -6.65 2.33 6.01
CA PRO A 33 -5.33 2.89 6.34
C PRO A 33 -5.38 4.22 7.14
N SER A 34 -6.30 5.12 6.77
CA SER A 34 -6.50 6.40 7.47
C SER A 34 -6.88 6.19 8.94
N ARG A 35 -7.75 5.21 9.22
CA ARG A 35 -8.19 4.90 10.58
C ARG A 35 -7.08 4.27 11.43
N LEU A 36 -6.22 3.44 10.84
CA LEU A 36 -5.09 2.84 11.55
C LEU A 36 -4.10 3.90 12.07
N SER A 37 -3.87 4.96 11.28
CA SER A 37 -2.99 6.06 11.67
C SER A 37 -3.56 6.83 12.88
N ASP A 38 -4.87 7.08 12.91
CA ASP A 38 -5.55 7.66 14.06
C ASP A 38 -5.46 6.75 15.30
N MET A 39 -5.67 5.45 15.11
CA MET A 39 -5.65 4.47 16.19
C MET A 39 -4.27 4.32 16.84
N LEU A 40 -3.19 4.44 16.05
CA LEU A 40 -1.81 4.51 16.55
C LEU A 40 -1.58 5.77 17.41
N ARG A 41 -2.03 6.93 16.91
CA ARG A 41 -1.91 8.22 17.61
C ARG A 41 -2.69 8.23 18.93
N GLU A 42 -3.86 7.60 18.96
CA GLU A 42 -4.73 7.48 20.14
C GLU A 42 -4.25 6.40 21.14
N GLY A 43 -3.25 5.59 20.80
CA GLY A 43 -2.74 4.52 21.67
C GLY A 43 -3.65 3.29 21.76
N SER A 44 -4.68 3.22 20.91
CA SER A 44 -5.59 2.08 20.83
C SER A 44 -5.00 0.87 20.10
N LEU A 45 -3.94 1.10 19.30
CA LEU A 45 -3.05 0.09 18.74
C LEU A 45 -1.62 0.28 19.27
N ASP A 46 -0.85 -0.79 19.30
CA ASP A 46 0.58 -0.75 19.61
C ASP A 46 1.41 -0.59 18.33
N GLY A 47 1.05 -1.32 17.27
CA GLY A 47 1.63 -1.19 15.94
C GLY A 47 0.58 -1.35 14.84
N ALA A 48 0.86 -0.89 13.63
CA ALA A 48 0.00 -1.09 12.47
C ALA A 48 0.79 -1.11 11.17
N LEU A 49 0.30 -1.88 10.19
CA LEU A 49 0.77 -1.81 8.82
C LEU A 49 0.12 -0.59 8.15
N VAL A 50 0.90 0.48 8.01
CA VAL A 50 0.44 1.78 7.51
C VAL A 50 1.35 2.29 6.41
N SER A 51 0.92 3.33 5.72
CA SER A 51 1.75 4.00 4.72
C SER A 51 3.11 4.38 5.27
N SER A 52 4.18 4.22 4.48
CA SER A 52 5.53 4.72 4.82
C SER A 52 5.52 6.21 5.17
N PHE A 53 4.65 7.00 4.54
CA PHE A 53 4.47 8.43 4.83
C PHE A 53 3.90 8.72 6.23
N ALA A 54 3.28 7.73 6.90
CA ALA A 54 2.82 7.90 8.27
C ALA A 54 3.97 8.16 9.24
N LEU A 55 5.20 7.71 8.93
CA LEU A 55 6.40 7.98 9.73
C LEU A 55 6.67 9.49 9.88
N PHE A 56 6.40 10.27 8.83
CA PHE A 56 6.59 11.73 8.86
C PHE A 56 5.53 12.46 9.70
N HIS A 57 4.41 11.80 10.01
CA HIS A 57 3.29 12.38 10.75
C HIS A 57 3.25 11.93 12.22
N HIS A 58 4.10 10.98 12.60
CA HIS A 58 4.14 10.42 13.96
C HIS A 58 5.56 10.51 14.56
N PRO A 59 5.95 11.66 15.13
CA PRO A 59 7.24 11.82 15.77
C PRO A 59 7.49 10.75 16.85
N GLY A 60 8.67 10.14 16.81
CA GLY A 60 9.07 9.08 17.75
C GLY A 60 8.51 7.70 17.45
N SER A 61 7.71 7.54 16.39
CA SER A 61 7.34 6.23 15.86
C SER A 61 8.57 5.52 15.29
N ARG A 62 8.51 4.18 15.26
CA ARG A 62 9.58 3.33 14.71
C ARG A 62 8.98 2.30 13.77
N TYR A 63 9.62 2.07 12.64
CA TYR A 63 9.24 0.96 11.76
C TYR A 63 10.04 -0.30 12.09
N VAL A 64 9.54 -1.45 11.62
CA VAL A 64 10.26 -2.73 11.71
C VAL A 64 11.10 -2.93 10.45
N PRO A 65 12.44 -3.05 10.56
CA PRO A 65 13.31 -3.22 9.40
C PRO A 65 13.13 -4.61 8.77
N GLY A 66 13.41 -4.73 7.47
CA GLY A 66 13.36 -6.00 6.74
C GLY A 66 11.95 -6.53 6.48
N VAL A 67 10.89 -5.76 6.76
CA VAL A 67 9.50 -6.17 6.51
C VAL A 67 8.64 -4.97 6.11
N GLY A 68 7.95 -5.10 4.97
CA GLY A 68 7.05 -4.06 4.49
C GLY A 68 6.37 -4.47 3.19
N ILE A 69 5.89 -3.47 2.46
CA ILE A 69 5.34 -3.60 1.11
C ILE A 69 6.06 -2.59 0.24
N ALA A 70 6.80 -3.10 -0.74
CA ALA A 70 7.56 -2.32 -1.70
C ALA A 70 7.39 -2.88 -3.12
N SER A 71 7.91 -2.19 -4.12
CA SER A 71 8.11 -2.73 -5.46
C SER A 71 9.37 -2.12 -6.10
N ARG A 72 9.87 -2.79 -7.14
CA ARG A 72 10.84 -2.23 -8.09
C ARG A 72 10.31 -2.56 -9.49
N GLY A 73 9.82 -1.56 -10.19
CA GLY A 73 8.97 -1.74 -11.36
C GLY A 73 7.48 -1.78 -10.99
N PRO A 74 6.63 -2.43 -11.83
CA PRO A 74 5.19 -2.40 -11.67
C PRO A 74 4.71 -2.88 -10.30
N VAL A 75 3.81 -2.12 -9.67
CA VAL A 75 3.17 -2.48 -8.39
C VAL A 75 1.74 -3.03 -8.58
N GLU A 76 1.15 -2.86 -9.76
CA GLU A 76 -0.21 -3.22 -10.22
C GLU A 76 -1.37 -2.60 -9.43
N SER A 77 -1.13 -2.19 -8.19
CA SER A 77 -2.12 -1.78 -7.21
C SER A 77 -2.03 -0.30 -6.86
N ILE A 78 -1.32 0.51 -7.64
CA ILE A 78 -1.30 1.97 -7.54
C ILE A 78 -1.30 2.52 -8.96
N GLN A 79 -2.49 2.85 -9.44
CA GLN A 79 -2.73 3.13 -10.85
C GLN A 79 -3.37 4.50 -11.06
N LEU A 80 -2.79 5.29 -11.96
CA LEU A 80 -3.31 6.58 -12.38
C LEU A 80 -4.02 6.43 -13.73
N TYR A 81 -5.34 6.57 -13.72
CA TYR A 81 -6.21 6.44 -14.88
C TYR A 81 -6.34 7.81 -15.55
N CYS A 82 -5.64 7.99 -16.66
CA CYS A 82 -5.49 9.27 -17.34
C CYS A 82 -6.37 9.37 -18.59
N ARG A 83 -6.98 10.54 -18.81
CA ARG A 83 -7.63 10.90 -20.08
C ARG A 83 -6.74 11.70 -21.02
N ARG A 84 -5.63 12.22 -20.49
CA ARG A 84 -4.65 13.05 -21.18
C ARG A 84 -3.24 12.59 -20.77
N PRO A 85 -2.21 12.92 -21.56
CA PRO A 85 -0.81 12.72 -21.16
C PRO A 85 -0.52 13.32 -19.77
N ALA A 86 0.37 12.67 -19.01
CA ALA A 86 0.63 13.01 -17.61
C ALA A 86 1.19 14.44 -17.42
N ASP A 87 1.91 14.96 -18.41
CA ASP A 87 2.46 16.33 -18.45
C ASP A 87 1.39 17.41 -18.73
N ALA A 88 0.19 17.01 -19.17
CA ALA A 88 -0.93 17.89 -19.50
C ALA A 88 -2.09 17.83 -18.48
N LEU A 89 -1.92 17.12 -17.35
CA LEU A 89 -2.95 17.00 -16.32
C LEU A 89 -3.09 18.32 -15.54
N GLN A 90 -4.33 18.80 -15.37
CA GLN A 90 -4.65 20.02 -14.65
C GLN A 90 -5.51 19.75 -13.40
N ARG A 91 -6.32 18.69 -13.38
CA ARG A 91 -7.10 18.29 -12.21
C ARG A 91 -7.07 16.78 -12.01
N VAL A 92 -6.62 16.33 -10.85
CA VAL A 92 -6.41 14.90 -10.54
C VAL A 92 -7.16 14.51 -9.28
N GLY A 93 -8.00 13.47 -9.40
CA GLY A 93 -8.62 12.81 -8.27
C GLY A 93 -7.64 11.89 -7.54
N LEU A 94 -7.53 12.00 -6.23
CA LEU A 94 -6.68 11.13 -5.41
C LEU A 94 -7.52 10.26 -4.48
N ASP A 95 -7.22 8.97 -4.44
CA ASP A 95 -7.81 8.02 -3.48
C ASP A 95 -7.71 8.56 -2.05
N ALA A 96 -8.87 8.83 -1.43
CA ALA A 96 -8.94 9.43 -0.11
C ALA A 96 -8.40 8.52 1.02
N TRP A 97 -8.16 7.23 0.76
CA TRP A 97 -7.65 6.29 1.74
C TRP A 97 -6.13 6.11 1.70
N SER A 98 -5.42 6.70 0.72
CA SER A 98 -3.99 6.46 0.48
C SER A 98 -3.12 7.69 0.68
N LEU A 99 -2.19 7.63 1.64
CA LEU A 99 -1.13 8.63 1.78
C LEU A 99 0.05 8.36 0.85
N ALA A 100 0.54 7.11 0.77
CA ALA A 100 1.70 6.77 -0.08
C ALA A 100 1.41 6.98 -1.56
N GLY A 101 0.31 6.44 -2.07
CA GLY A 101 -0.06 6.57 -3.48
C GLY A 101 -0.31 8.03 -3.87
N ALA A 102 -1.01 8.78 -3.03
CA ALA A 102 -1.27 10.21 -3.25
C ALA A 102 0.02 11.03 -3.32
N ASN A 103 0.96 10.80 -2.41
CA ASN A 103 2.23 11.53 -2.41
C ASN A 103 3.15 11.08 -3.55
N LEU A 104 3.17 9.78 -3.90
CA LEU A 104 3.89 9.29 -5.06
C LEU A 104 3.39 9.94 -6.35
N ALA A 105 2.06 10.00 -6.55
CA ALA A 105 1.46 10.69 -7.69
C ALA A 105 1.88 12.17 -7.75
N ARG A 106 1.82 12.89 -6.62
CA ARG A 106 2.26 14.30 -6.54
C ARG A 106 3.72 14.48 -6.92
N VAL A 107 4.60 13.60 -6.43
CA VAL A 107 6.04 13.66 -6.73
C VAL A 107 6.28 13.38 -8.21
N LEU A 108 5.71 12.31 -8.76
CA LEU A 108 5.91 11.96 -10.18
C LEU A 108 5.34 13.02 -11.12
N LEU A 109 4.10 13.48 -10.90
CA LEU A 109 3.48 14.54 -11.71
C LEU A 109 4.36 15.79 -11.76
N LYS A 110 4.86 16.23 -10.61
CA LYS A 110 5.72 17.43 -10.55
C LYS A 110 7.12 17.19 -11.08
N ARG A 111 7.79 16.09 -10.68
CA ARG A 111 9.24 15.89 -10.88
C ARG A 111 9.57 15.18 -12.18
N ARG A 112 8.75 14.22 -12.61
CA ARG A 112 8.94 13.45 -13.84
C ARG A 112 8.28 14.14 -15.03
N TRP A 113 7.06 14.63 -14.86
CA TRP A 113 6.25 15.17 -15.97
C TRP A 113 6.08 16.69 -15.95
N GLY A 114 6.54 17.40 -14.91
CA GLY A 114 6.42 18.85 -14.82
C GLY A 114 5.00 19.39 -14.65
N ALA A 115 4.02 18.52 -14.36
CA ALA A 115 2.63 18.87 -14.14
C ALA A 115 2.37 19.26 -12.68
N GLU A 116 1.61 20.34 -12.48
CA GLU A 116 1.17 20.80 -11.16
C GLU A 116 -0.37 20.91 -11.10
N PRO A 117 -1.10 19.79 -11.18
CA PRO A 117 -2.55 19.82 -11.18
C PRO A 117 -3.13 20.18 -9.80
N GLU A 118 -4.37 20.64 -9.80
CA GLU A 118 -5.20 20.66 -8.60
C GLU A 118 -5.55 19.22 -8.21
N PHE A 119 -5.35 18.90 -6.93
CA PHE A 119 -5.66 17.57 -6.40
C PHE A 119 -6.93 17.61 -5.56
N VAL A 120 -7.87 16.71 -5.84
CA VAL A 120 -9.11 16.58 -5.07
C VAL A 120 -9.30 15.15 -4.57
N PRO A 121 -9.86 14.95 -3.36
CA PRO A 121 -10.13 13.60 -2.88
C PRO A 121 -11.27 12.97 -3.69
N ILE A 122 -11.18 11.66 -3.90
CA ILE A 122 -12.26 10.85 -4.49
C ILE A 122 -12.60 9.68 -3.56
N ASP A 123 -13.84 9.20 -3.67
CA ASP A 123 -14.24 7.94 -3.04
C ASP A 123 -13.74 6.76 -3.90
N PRO A 124 -12.81 5.94 -3.39
CA PRO A 124 -12.27 4.83 -4.17
C PRO A 124 -13.27 3.69 -4.38
N LEU A 125 -14.38 3.65 -3.62
CA LEU A 125 -15.47 2.70 -3.86
C LEU A 125 -16.35 3.10 -5.04
N ASN A 126 -16.34 4.39 -5.40
CA ASN A 126 -17.10 4.94 -6.52
C ASN A 126 -16.17 5.73 -7.46
N PRO A 127 -15.25 5.07 -8.18
CA PRO A 127 -14.31 5.74 -9.07
C PRO A 127 -15.03 6.63 -10.10
N PRO A 128 -14.57 7.87 -10.33
CA PRO A 128 -15.24 8.88 -11.16
C PRO A 128 -14.99 8.66 -12.67
N ARG A 129 -15.27 7.44 -13.16
CA ARG A 129 -14.96 6.97 -14.53
C ARG A 129 -15.52 7.87 -15.64
N GLY A 130 -16.66 8.50 -15.41
CA GLY A 130 -17.32 9.40 -16.37
C GLY A 130 -17.18 10.89 -16.07
N ASP A 131 -16.53 11.28 -14.96
CA ASP A 131 -16.42 12.68 -14.57
C ASP A 131 -15.37 13.41 -15.41
N LYS A 132 -15.81 14.08 -16.47
CA LYS A 132 -14.95 14.83 -17.39
C LYS A 132 -14.32 16.08 -16.77
N ALA A 133 -14.68 16.46 -15.55
CA ALA A 133 -14.00 17.54 -14.83
C ALA A 133 -12.61 17.11 -14.33
N LEU A 134 -12.35 15.82 -14.17
CA LEU A 134 -11.05 15.28 -13.82
C LEU A 134 -10.27 14.88 -15.09
N ASP A 135 -8.98 15.19 -15.15
CA ASP A 135 -8.11 14.70 -16.23
C ASP A 135 -7.58 13.31 -15.93
N ALA A 136 -7.43 12.98 -14.64
CA ALA A 136 -7.06 11.66 -14.18
C ALA A 136 -7.63 11.36 -12.78
N PHE A 137 -7.64 10.09 -12.40
CA PHE A 137 -7.90 9.68 -11.03
C PHE A 137 -6.98 8.52 -10.61
N LEU A 138 -6.55 8.54 -9.35
CA LEU A 138 -5.70 7.53 -8.73
C LEU A 138 -6.56 6.55 -7.94
N LEU A 139 -6.36 5.25 -8.14
CA LEU A 139 -6.85 4.20 -7.24
C LEU A 139 -5.67 3.40 -6.67
N ILE A 140 -5.87 2.84 -5.48
CA ILE A 140 -4.89 1.95 -4.86
C ILE A 140 -5.46 0.61 -4.38
N GLY A 141 -4.55 -0.29 -4.01
CA GLY A 141 -4.84 -1.59 -3.43
C GLY A 141 -5.77 -2.39 -4.31
N ASP A 142 -6.70 -3.08 -3.66
CA ASP A 142 -7.66 -3.95 -4.33
C ASP A 142 -8.65 -3.18 -5.23
N ASN A 143 -8.86 -1.88 -4.99
CA ASN A 143 -9.71 -1.06 -5.86
C ASN A 143 -9.03 -0.82 -7.21
N ALA A 144 -7.70 -0.62 -7.23
CA ALA A 144 -6.94 -0.56 -8.49
C ALA A 144 -6.93 -1.91 -9.20
N LEU A 145 -6.67 -3.01 -8.47
CA LEU A 145 -6.65 -4.36 -9.06
C LEU A 145 -8.00 -4.79 -9.67
N ARG A 146 -9.11 -4.26 -9.14
CA ARG A 146 -10.46 -4.49 -9.66
C ARG A 146 -10.77 -3.65 -10.89
N GLU A 147 -10.19 -2.46 -10.99
CA GLU A 147 -10.65 -1.43 -11.90
C GLU A 147 -10.12 -1.65 -13.31
N PRO A 148 -11.01 -1.88 -14.30
CA PRO A 148 -10.57 -2.03 -15.69
C PRO A 148 -10.10 -0.67 -16.26
N PRO A 149 -9.21 -0.67 -17.26
CA PRO A 149 -8.72 0.57 -17.88
C PRO A 149 -9.84 1.38 -18.54
N GLY A 150 -10.82 0.71 -19.16
CA GLY A 150 -11.87 1.37 -19.94
C GLY A 150 -11.25 2.19 -21.08
N GLU A 151 -11.62 3.48 -21.16
CA GLU A 151 -11.07 4.43 -22.13
C GLU A 151 -9.82 5.18 -21.62
N HIS A 152 -9.36 4.88 -20.40
CA HIS A 152 -8.24 5.59 -19.78
C HIS A 152 -6.89 4.96 -20.16
N TYR A 153 -5.88 5.80 -20.31
CA TYR A 153 -4.48 5.39 -20.30
C TYR A 153 -4.09 5.14 -18.84
N VAL A 154 -3.69 3.92 -18.51
CA VAL A 154 -3.35 3.54 -17.14
C VAL A 154 -1.84 3.57 -16.96
N LEU A 155 -1.38 4.35 -15.98
CA LEU A 155 0.02 4.39 -15.57
C LEU A 155 0.17 3.68 -14.23
N ASP A 156 1.09 2.72 -14.16
CA ASP A 156 1.51 2.10 -12.91
C ASP A 156 2.54 2.99 -12.21
N LEU A 157 2.22 3.50 -11.02
CA LEU A 157 3.11 4.47 -10.38
C LEU A 157 4.39 3.83 -9.80
N GLY A 158 4.42 2.52 -9.57
CA GLY A 158 5.65 1.81 -9.21
C GLY A 158 6.59 1.70 -10.41
N GLU A 159 6.05 1.37 -11.59
CA GLU A 159 6.80 1.35 -12.84
C GLU A 159 7.37 2.73 -13.17
N GLU A 160 6.55 3.77 -13.08
CA GLU A 160 6.96 5.14 -13.38
C GLU A 160 7.98 5.68 -12.38
N TRP A 161 7.89 5.27 -11.11
CA TRP A 161 8.92 5.57 -10.10
C TRP A 161 10.26 4.94 -10.46
N THR A 162 10.30 3.62 -10.65
CA THR A 162 11.55 2.94 -10.97
C THR A 162 12.12 3.42 -12.31
N ALA A 163 11.29 3.75 -13.29
CA ALA A 163 11.74 4.35 -14.54
C ALA A 163 12.30 5.78 -14.38
N PHE A 164 11.92 6.50 -13.33
CA PHE A 164 12.40 7.86 -13.05
C PHE A 164 13.66 7.88 -12.19
N THR A 165 13.70 7.06 -11.14
CA THR A 165 14.75 7.09 -10.12
C THR A 165 15.76 5.95 -10.26
N GLY A 166 15.38 4.85 -10.90
CA GLY A 166 16.13 3.60 -10.87
C GLY A 166 16.07 2.86 -9.53
N LEU A 167 15.22 3.32 -8.60
CA LEU A 167 15.11 2.80 -7.23
C LEU A 167 13.76 2.09 -7.00
N PRO A 168 13.67 1.21 -6.00
CA PRO A 168 12.39 0.72 -5.48
C PRO A 168 11.59 1.83 -4.79
N PHE A 169 10.33 1.55 -4.44
CA PHE A 169 9.50 2.41 -3.61
C PHE A 169 8.88 1.63 -2.46
N VAL A 170 8.90 2.19 -1.25
CA VAL A 170 8.26 1.58 -0.06
C VAL A 170 6.89 2.20 0.18
N TYR A 171 5.85 1.38 0.07
CA TYR A 171 4.45 1.81 0.19
C TYR A 171 3.94 1.73 1.63
N ALA A 172 4.21 0.62 2.31
CA ALA A 172 3.72 0.36 3.66
C ALA A 172 4.76 -0.33 4.54
N LEU A 173 4.72 0.01 5.82
CA LEU A 173 5.63 -0.49 6.85
C LEU A 173 4.83 -0.83 8.11
N TRP A 174 5.33 -1.80 8.88
CA TRP A 174 4.90 -1.98 10.25
C TRP A 174 5.47 -0.85 11.10
N VAL A 175 4.59 0.03 11.60
CA VAL A 175 4.97 1.18 12.43
C VAL A 175 4.42 0.99 13.85
N PHE A 176 5.31 1.12 14.83
CA PHE A 176 4.95 1.16 16.25
C PHE A 176 4.85 2.60 16.75
N ARG A 177 3.85 2.85 17.60
CA ARG A 177 3.75 4.13 18.32
C ARG A 177 4.91 4.28 19.31
N PRO A 178 5.24 5.51 19.74
CA PRO A 178 6.24 5.72 20.79
C PRO A 178 5.96 4.88 22.05
N GLY A 179 7.00 4.20 22.55
CA GLY A 179 6.91 3.34 23.73
C GLY A 179 6.26 1.96 23.51
N ALA A 180 5.92 1.60 22.27
CA ALA A 180 5.51 0.26 21.88
C ALA A 180 6.54 -0.38 20.92
N GLY A 181 6.43 -1.69 20.69
CA GLY A 181 7.26 -2.39 19.71
C GLY A 181 8.69 -2.66 20.17
N ASP A 182 8.86 -3.61 21.09
CA ASP A 182 10.19 -4.09 21.45
C ASP A 182 10.77 -5.00 20.35
N GLU A 183 12.02 -5.43 20.52
CA GLU A 183 12.67 -6.33 19.56
C GLU A 183 11.93 -7.65 19.38
N ARG A 184 11.20 -8.11 20.41
CA ARG A 184 10.41 -9.34 20.33
C ARG A 184 9.22 -9.15 19.40
N ALA A 185 8.52 -8.02 19.48
CA ALA A 185 7.46 -7.65 18.55
C ALA A 185 8.00 -7.46 17.12
N ALA A 186 9.18 -6.88 16.97
CA ALA A 186 9.85 -6.74 15.67
C ALA A 186 10.15 -8.11 15.04
N ARG A 187 10.79 -9.02 15.80
CA ARG A 187 11.07 -10.40 15.37
C ARG A 187 9.80 -11.18 15.04
N LEU A 188 8.76 -11.03 15.85
CA LEU A 188 7.46 -11.63 15.59
C LEU A 188 6.89 -11.25 14.21
N LEU A 189 7.00 -9.97 13.83
CA LEU A 189 6.49 -9.48 12.54
C LEU A 189 7.35 -9.96 11.36
N GLN A 190 8.66 -10.06 11.55
CA GLN A 190 9.58 -10.64 10.56
C GLN A 190 9.33 -12.14 10.36
N GLU A 191 9.10 -12.90 11.43
CA GLU A 191 8.72 -14.31 11.40
C GLU A 191 7.35 -14.50 10.74
N ALA A 192 6.39 -13.61 11.02
CA ALA A 192 5.07 -13.65 10.41
C ALA A 192 5.15 -13.49 8.89
N LYS A 193 5.98 -12.56 8.38
CA LYS A 193 6.30 -12.45 6.94
C LYS A 193 6.81 -13.78 6.38
N ALA A 194 7.84 -14.36 7.00
CA ALA A 194 8.45 -15.59 6.51
C ALA A 194 7.44 -16.76 6.47
N GLN A 195 6.61 -16.89 7.50
CA GLN A 195 5.56 -17.91 7.58
C GLN A 195 4.43 -17.66 6.57
N GLY A 196 4.03 -16.41 6.35
CA GLY A 196 3.00 -16.07 5.38
C GLY A 196 3.45 -16.33 3.94
N LEU A 197 4.70 -15.99 3.60
CA LEU A 197 5.29 -16.31 2.29
C LEU A 197 5.37 -17.82 2.05
N ALA A 198 5.73 -18.61 3.07
CA ALA A 198 5.74 -20.07 2.99
C ALA A 198 4.33 -20.68 2.83
N ARG A 199 3.27 -19.90 3.10
CA ARG A 199 1.85 -20.29 2.98
C ARG A 199 1.14 -19.60 1.81
N LEU A 200 1.89 -19.20 0.79
CA LEU A 200 1.33 -18.50 -0.39
C LEU A 200 0.15 -19.24 -1.02
N GLU A 201 0.19 -20.56 -1.14
CA GLU A 201 -0.91 -21.35 -1.72
C GLU A 201 -2.20 -21.23 -0.89
N GLU A 202 -2.10 -21.17 0.43
CA GLU A 202 -3.25 -20.94 1.29
C GLU A 202 -3.81 -19.53 1.12
N ILE A 203 -2.93 -18.52 1.02
CA ILE A 203 -3.32 -17.13 0.76
C ILE A 203 -4.08 -17.04 -0.56
N LEU A 204 -3.55 -17.64 -1.62
CA LEU A 204 -4.18 -17.65 -2.95
C LEU A 204 -5.51 -18.41 -2.95
N ALA A 205 -5.60 -19.53 -2.23
CA ALA A 205 -6.85 -20.27 -2.07
C ALA A 205 -7.92 -19.44 -1.36
N ARG A 206 -7.56 -18.76 -0.26
CA ARG A 206 -8.47 -17.85 0.48
C ARG A 206 -8.88 -16.65 -0.38
N ALA A 207 -7.95 -16.09 -1.16
CA ALA A 207 -8.18 -14.93 -2.02
C ALA A 207 -9.31 -15.15 -3.05
N ARG A 208 -9.54 -16.39 -3.49
CA ARG A 208 -10.66 -16.72 -4.38
C ARG A 208 -12.03 -16.39 -3.77
N GLY A 209 -12.16 -16.48 -2.45
CA GLY A 209 -13.39 -16.15 -1.73
C GLY A 209 -13.44 -14.69 -1.28
N THR A 210 -12.32 -14.14 -0.80
CA THR A 210 -12.27 -12.79 -0.22
C THR A 210 -12.01 -11.67 -1.24
N HIS A 211 -11.35 -12.00 -2.35
CA HIS A 211 -10.99 -11.08 -3.43
C HIS A 211 -11.36 -11.65 -4.81
N PRO A 212 -12.64 -12.05 -5.04
CA PRO A 212 -13.05 -12.80 -6.24
C PRO A 212 -12.90 -12.04 -7.56
N PHE A 213 -12.64 -10.73 -7.48
CA PHE A 213 -12.40 -9.85 -8.62
C PHE A 213 -10.96 -9.88 -9.12
N ILE A 214 -10.03 -10.52 -8.38
CA ILE A 214 -8.64 -10.68 -8.79
C ILE A 214 -8.49 -12.10 -9.36
N PRO A 215 -8.21 -12.25 -10.67
CA PRO A 215 -7.95 -13.55 -11.27
C PRO A 215 -6.82 -14.31 -10.57
N PRO A 216 -6.90 -15.65 -10.41
CA PRO A 216 -5.88 -16.41 -9.67
C PRO A 216 -4.44 -16.21 -10.16
N ASP A 217 -4.24 -16.14 -11.47
CA ASP A 217 -2.90 -15.94 -12.05
C ASP A 217 -2.37 -14.53 -11.79
N GLN A 218 -3.26 -13.52 -11.83
CA GLN A 218 -2.90 -12.16 -11.43
C GLN A 218 -2.59 -12.08 -9.93
N ALA A 219 -3.40 -12.71 -9.07
CA ALA A 219 -3.16 -12.74 -7.63
C ALA A 219 -1.79 -13.36 -7.30
N ARG A 220 -1.42 -14.45 -7.99
CA ARG A 220 -0.10 -15.07 -7.83
C ARG A 220 1.01 -14.11 -8.25
N ARG A 221 1.00 -13.64 -9.50
CA ARG A 221 2.01 -12.70 -10.02
C ARG A 221 2.15 -11.48 -9.12
N TYR A 222 1.03 -10.88 -8.73
CA TYR A 222 1.00 -9.72 -7.85
C TYR A 222 1.74 -9.98 -6.53
N LEU A 223 1.48 -11.12 -5.89
CA LEU A 223 2.11 -11.46 -4.61
C LEU A 223 3.55 -11.99 -4.73
N THR A 224 4.03 -12.39 -5.92
CA THR A 224 5.36 -13.01 -6.08
C THR A 224 6.35 -12.21 -6.91
N GLU A 225 5.87 -11.37 -7.82
CA GLU A 225 6.69 -10.65 -8.80
C GLU A 225 6.55 -9.13 -8.61
N SER A 226 5.34 -8.65 -8.39
CA SER A 226 5.03 -7.21 -8.34
C SER A 226 5.28 -6.63 -6.94
N ILE A 227 4.90 -7.35 -5.88
CA ILE A 227 5.15 -6.93 -4.49
C ILE A 227 6.42 -7.57 -3.94
N ARG A 228 7.24 -6.73 -3.32
CA ARG A 228 8.39 -7.09 -2.47
C ARG A 228 8.02 -6.92 -1.01
N TYR A 229 8.43 -7.88 -0.18
CA TYR A 229 8.15 -7.89 1.27
C TYR A 229 9.37 -7.61 2.14
N ASP A 230 10.55 -7.66 1.54
CA ASP A 230 11.79 -7.25 2.17
C ASP A 230 11.99 -5.76 1.95
N VAL A 231 12.26 -5.04 3.04
CA VAL A 231 12.67 -3.63 3.02
C VAL A 231 14.09 -3.60 3.56
N GLY A 232 15.06 -3.65 2.64
CA GLY A 232 16.47 -3.60 2.94
C GLY A 232 17.10 -2.26 2.56
N PRO A 233 18.45 -2.17 2.51
CA PRO A 233 19.14 -0.93 2.20
C PRO A 233 18.76 -0.29 0.86
N GLU A 234 18.45 -1.11 -0.16
CA GLU A 234 18.01 -0.61 -1.47
C GLU A 234 16.61 0.02 -1.39
N GLU A 235 15.69 -0.63 -0.66
CA GLU A 235 14.36 -0.08 -0.39
C GLU A 235 14.39 1.16 0.52
N GLU A 236 15.35 1.26 1.43
CA GLU A 236 15.54 2.43 2.30
C GLU A 236 16.16 3.63 1.56
N GLU A 237 16.89 3.38 0.46
CA GLU A 237 17.43 4.44 -0.41
C GLU A 237 16.35 5.11 -1.27
N GLY A 238 15.33 4.35 -1.68
CA GLY A 238 14.21 4.80 -2.52
C GLY A 238 13.18 5.65 -1.79
#